data_AF-A0A1Y5FBP5-F1
#
_entry.id   AF-A0A1Y5FBP5-F1
#
_cell.length_a   1.000
_cell.length_b   1.000
_cell.length_c   1.000
_cell.angle_alpha   90.00
_cell.angle_beta   90.00
_cell.angle_gamma   90.00
#
_symmetry.space_group_name_H-M   'P 1'
#
loop_
_entity.id
_entity.type
_entity.pdbx_description
1 polymer ?
#
loop_
_entity_poly.entity_id
_entity_poly.type
_entity_poly.pdbx_seq_one_letter_code
_entity_poly.pdbx_strand_id
1 'polypeptide(L)'
;MSKSIILILILISLFSTNLIIASSPQEIEQQIQSDLKKEKLSPRKQYYLYVLAGREFLYSSNIQLAKKYYTKARELKVYEDKSEVYINLISVAIRKNDTASIRKSVSNAKRYFAANPNYNKGSYSDYLNLVLKTKIFDSSIKEKDFSSLSKGFYNFEIRKVQFEELIKKKKYRMALAKLDPNGVSDAGVQYEILYDLLRVLVLKKSIKSSQLLCAPRYKKFPDDYSYTMMICGSLHEYLKHSKVSNKSISQLEKYFSKRYSDKSYLLLALKELK
;
A
#
# COMPACT_ATOMS: atom_id res chain seq x y z
N MET A 1 -5.98 -32.66 -6.65
CA MET A 1 -5.79 -31.20 -6.43
C MET A 1 -4.45 -30.69 -6.99
N SER A 2 -4.12 -30.92 -8.27
CA SER A 2 -2.82 -30.49 -8.84
C SER A 2 -2.88 -29.87 -10.24
N LYS A 3 -4.08 -29.56 -10.77
CA LYS A 3 -4.22 -28.95 -12.10
C LYS A 3 -4.36 -27.42 -12.08
N SER A 4 -4.74 -26.82 -10.95
CA SER A 4 -4.92 -25.36 -10.83
C SER A 4 -3.63 -24.60 -10.50
N ILE A 5 -2.61 -25.26 -9.94
CA ILE A 5 -1.31 -24.64 -9.62
C ILE A 5 -0.43 -24.53 -10.87
N ILE A 6 -0.59 -25.45 -11.83
CA ILE A 6 0.16 -25.47 -13.09
C ILE A 6 -0.27 -24.32 -14.01
N LEU A 7 -1.53 -23.87 -13.96
CA LEU A 7 -2.00 -22.76 -14.80
C LEU A 7 -1.46 -21.38 -14.38
N ILE A 8 -1.10 -21.21 -13.10
CA ILE A 8 -0.50 -19.97 -12.58
C ILE A 8 1.00 -19.91 -12.93
N LEU A 9 1.68 -21.05 -13.02
CA LEU A 9 3.08 -21.13 -13.47
C LEU A 9 3.24 -21.01 -14.99
N ILE A 10 2.27 -21.48 -15.79
CA ILE A 10 2.32 -21.32 -17.27
C ILE A 10 2.07 -19.88 -17.72
N LEU A 11 1.38 -19.07 -16.92
CA LEU A 11 1.28 -17.62 -17.16
C LEU A 11 2.59 -16.87 -16.83
N ILE A 12 3.47 -17.46 -16.03
CA ILE A 12 4.81 -16.90 -15.74
C ILE A 12 5.82 -17.40 -16.79
N SER A 13 5.68 -18.63 -17.29
CA SER A 13 6.63 -19.21 -18.25
C SER A 13 6.46 -18.75 -19.71
N LEU A 14 5.35 -18.10 -20.07
CA LEU A 14 5.24 -17.39 -21.35
C LEU A 14 5.77 -15.94 -21.29
N PHE A 15 6.24 -15.49 -20.10
CA PHE A 15 6.79 -14.16 -19.85
C PHE A 15 8.14 -14.19 -19.11
N SER A 16 8.87 -15.31 -19.14
CA SER A 16 10.27 -15.42 -18.73
C SER A 16 11.11 -15.50 -20.00
N THR A 17 11.87 -14.49 -20.44
CA THR A 17 12.97 -13.83 -19.74
C THR A 17 13.12 -12.38 -20.22
N ASN A 18 12.60 -11.43 -19.45
CA ASN A 18 13.10 -10.06 -19.30
C ASN A 18 12.39 -9.49 -18.09
N LEU A 19 12.79 -9.97 -16.91
CA LEU A 19 12.28 -9.48 -15.63
C LEU A 19 12.86 -8.07 -15.39
N ILE A 20 12.23 -7.08 -16.03
CA ILE A 20 12.07 -5.67 -15.69
C ILE A 20 13.08 -5.16 -14.64
N ILE A 21 14.31 -4.92 -15.08
CA ILE A 21 15.24 -4.01 -14.43
C ILE A 21 15.00 -2.64 -15.09
N ALA A 22 14.24 -1.78 -14.41
CA ALA A 22 14.12 -0.33 -14.67
C ALA A 22 13.74 0.09 -16.12
N SER A 23 12.71 -0.51 -16.72
CA SER A 23 12.11 0.06 -17.93
C SER A 23 11.37 1.36 -17.62
N SER A 24 11.50 2.37 -18.48
CA SER A 24 10.74 3.62 -18.35
C SER A 24 9.22 3.34 -18.45
N PRO A 25 8.34 4.15 -17.85
CA PRO A 25 6.89 3.99 -18.01
C PRO A 25 6.44 3.91 -19.47
N GLN A 26 7.17 4.59 -20.37
CA GLN A 26 6.94 4.59 -21.81
C GLN A 26 7.26 3.23 -22.44
N GLU A 27 8.39 2.61 -22.10
CA GLU A 27 8.74 1.26 -22.56
C GLU A 27 7.72 0.22 -22.08
N ILE A 28 7.31 0.31 -20.81
CA ILE A 28 6.27 -0.56 -20.25
C ILE A 28 4.96 -0.37 -21.03
N GLU A 29 4.56 0.88 -21.32
CA GLU A 29 3.35 1.15 -22.09
C GLU A 29 3.45 0.60 -23.53
N GLN A 30 4.59 0.77 -24.19
CA GLN A 30 4.82 0.25 -25.54
C GLN A 30 4.73 -1.27 -25.57
N GLN A 31 5.32 -1.96 -24.59
CA GLN A 31 5.23 -3.41 -24.46
C GLN A 31 3.77 -3.86 -24.28
N ILE A 32 3.03 -3.23 -23.37
CA ILE A 32 1.60 -3.52 -23.17
C ILE A 32 0.81 -3.29 -24.46
N GLN A 33 1.05 -2.20 -25.18
CA GLN A 33 0.37 -1.92 -26.45
C GLN A 33 0.73 -2.93 -27.53
N SER A 34 1.99 -3.36 -27.60
CA SER A 34 2.43 -4.43 -28.51
C SER A 34 1.69 -5.74 -28.19
N ASP A 35 1.65 -6.12 -26.92
CA ASP A 35 0.95 -7.34 -26.47
C ASP A 35 -0.54 -7.27 -26.79
N LEU A 36 -1.19 -6.11 -26.58
CA LEU A 36 -2.59 -5.90 -26.94
C LEU A 36 -2.89 -5.98 -28.44
N LYS A 37 -1.89 -5.68 -29.29
CA LYS A 37 -2.00 -5.75 -30.75
C LYS A 37 -1.70 -7.14 -31.31
N LYS A 38 -1.14 -8.06 -30.51
CA LYS A 38 -0.92 -9.45 -30.94
C LYS A 38 -2.29 -10.08 -31.25
N GLU A 39 -2.43 -10.61 -32.47
CA GLU A 39 -3.69 -11.18 -32.93
C GLU A 39 -4.19 -12.27 -31.96
N LYS A 40 -5.52 -12.30 -31.75
CA LYS A 40 -6.28 -13.30 -30.97
C LYS A 40 -6.27 -13.16 -29.43
N LEU A 41 -6.07 -11.97 -28.86
CA LEU A 41 -6.40 -11.78 -27.44
C LEU A 41 -7.91 -11.76 -27.20
N SER A 42 -8.41 -12.74 -26.46
CA SER A 42 -9.81 -12.76 -26.02
C SER A 42 -10.12 -11.56 -25.10
N PRO A 43 -11.39 -11.11 -25.04
CA PRO A 43 -11.79 -10.01 -24.14
C PRO A 43 -11.36 -10.24 -22.69
N ARG A 44 -11.45 -11.49 -22.20
CA ARG A 44 -10.94 -11.87 -20.88
C ARG A 44 -9.45 -11.58 -20.71
N LYS A 45 -8.61 -11.95 -21.68
CA LYS A 45 -7.16 -11.68 -21.60
C LYS A 45 -6.86 -10.19 -21.67
N GLN A 46 -7.57 -9.45 -22.52
CA GLN A 46 -7.46 -7.99 -22.60
C GLN A 46 -7.83 -7.32 -21.27
N TYR A 47 -8.90 -7.79 -20.61
CA TYR A 47 -9.31 -7.32 -19.28
C TYR A 47 -8.14 -7.43 -18.29
N TYR A 48 -7.56 -8.63 -18.14
CA TYR A 48 -6.47 -8.83 -17.18
C TYR A 48 -5.22 -8.04 -17.55
N LEU A 49 -4.87 -7.91 -18.83
CA LEU A 49 -3.76 -7.06 -19.26
C LEU A 49 -3.99 -5.59 -18.88
N TYR A 50 -5.21 -5.07 -19.06
CA TYR A 50 -5.54 -3.71 -18.62
C TYR A 50 -5.49 -3.54 -17.10
N VAL A 51 -5.94 -4.54 -16.32
CA VAL A 51 -5.83 -4.51 -14.85
C VAL A 51 -4.36 -4.49 -14.41
N LEU A 52 -3.53 -5.38 -14.98
CA LEU A 52 -2.10 -5.45 -14.68
C LEU A 52 -1.37 -4.16 -15.04
N ALA A 53 -1.64 -3.61 -16.23
CA ALA A 53 -1.12 -2.32 -16.66
C ALA A 53 -1.51 -1.20 -15.69
N GLY A 54 -2.80 -1.13 -15.32
CA GLY A 54 -3.30 -0.15 -14.35
C GLY A 54 -2.57 -0.24 -13.00
N ARG A 55 -2.29 -1.46 -12.53
CA ARG A 55 -1.58 -1.72 -11.26
C ARG A 55 -0.14 -1.24 -11.32
N GLU A 56 0.58 -1.59 -12.38
CA GLU A 56 1.97 -1.19 -12.58
C GLU A 56 2.13 0.34 -12.64
N PHE A 57 1.27 1.01 -13.40
CA PHE A 57 1.31 2.47 -13.49
C PHE A 57 0.87 3.16 -12.19
N LEU A 58 -0.05 2.57 -11.43
CA LEU A 58 -0.42 3.11 -10.12
C LEU A 58 0.74 2.97 -9.11
N TYR A 59 1.46 1.84 -9.16
CA TYR A 59 2.61 1.58 -8.31
C TYR A 59 3.79 2.52 -8.62
N SER A 60 4.11 2.70 -9.91
CA SER A 60 5.12 3.65 -10.39
C SER A 60 4.67 5.12 -10.34
N SER A 61 3.48 5.41 -9.79
CA SER A 61 2.92 6.75 -9.64
C SER A 61 2.64 7.50 -10.96
N ASN A 62 2.57 6.79 -12.09
CA ASN A 62 2.07 7.35 -13.35
C ASN A 62 0.53 7.32 -13.37
N ILE A 63 -0.07 8.31 -12.70
CA ILE A 63 -1.52 8.33 -12.40
C ILE A 63 -2.38 8.43 -13.67
N GLN A 64 -1.88 9.09 -14.71
CA GLN A 64 -2.60 9.24 -15.98
C GLN A 64 -2.74 7.90 -16.72
N LEU A 65 -1.66 7.13 -16.83
CA LEU A 65 -1.68 5.82 -17.45
C LEU A 65 -2.46 4.81 -16.60
N ALA A 66 -2.31 4.85 -15.28
CA ALA A 66 -3.12 4.04 -14.37
C ALA A 66 -4.62 4.26 -14.62
N LYS A 67 -5.05 5.53 -14.67
CA LYS A 67 -6.44 5.91 -14.98
C LYS A 67 -6.89 5.35 -16.34
N LYS A 68 -6.08 5.53 -17.38
CA LYS A 68 -6.36 5.08 -18.75
C LYS A 68 -6.66 3.58 -18.77
N TYR A 69 -5.78 2.78 -18.19
CA TYR A 69 -5.89 1.32 -18.24
C TYR A 69 -7.02 0.77 -17.37
N TYR A 70 -7.21 1.28 -16.14
CA TYR A 70 -8.37 0.88 -15.34
C TYR A 70 -9.71 1.30 -15.97
N THR A 71 -9.75 2.44 -16.66
CA THR A 71 -10.95 2.87 -17.39
C THR A 71 -11.28 1.89 -18.51
N LYS A 72 -10.27 1.49 -19.32
CA LYS A 72 -10.43 0.45 -20.35
C LYS A 72 -10.88 -0.89 -19.76
N ALA A 73 -10.29 -1.33 -18.65
CA ALA A 73 -10.69 -2.57 -17.96
C ALA A 73 -12.15 -2.52 -17.49
N ARG A 74 -12.59 -1.38 -16.95
CA ARG A 74 -13.98 -1.18 -16.48
C ARG A 74 -14.97 -1.30 -17.64
N GLU A 75 -14.65 -0.69 -18.78
CA GLU A 75 -15.52 -0.58 -19.95
C GLU A 75 -15.60 -1.87 -20.79
N LEU A 76 -14.63 -2.78 -20.62
CA LEU A 76 -14.64 -4.04 -21.36
C LEU A 76 -15.79 -4.97 -20.92
N LYS A 77 -16.55 -5.49 -21.87
CA LYS A 77 -17.70 -6.39 -21.61
C LYS A 77 -17.22 -7.81 -21.31
N VAL A 78 -17.05 -8.12 -20.03
CA VAL A 78 -16.54 -9.41 -19.55
C VAL A 78 -17.23 -9.78 -18.23
N TYR A 79 -17.25 -11.08 -17.87
CA TYR A 79 -17.94 -11.59 -16.66
C TYR A 79 -17.05 -11.58 -15.40
N GLU A 80 -15.78 -11.26 -15.56
CA GLU A 80 -14.79 -11.21 -14.49
C GLU A 80 -15.16 -10.20 -13.40
N ASP A 81 -14.71 -10.49 -12.18
CA ASP A 81 -14.77 -9.57 -11.05
C ASP A 81 -13.99 -8.28 -11.34
N LYS A 82 -14.69 -7.14 -11.27
CA LYS A 82 -14.18 -5.78 -11.49
C LYS A 82 -13.92 -5.01 -10.20
N SER A 83 -14.02 -5.65 -9.04
CA SER A 83 -13.81 -5.03 -7.74
C SER A 83 -12.49 -4.26 -7.68
N GLU A 84 -11.38 -4.87 -8.09
CA GLU A 84 -10.07 -4.23 -8.12
C GLU A 84 -10.07 -2.96 -8.99
N VAL A 85 -10.71 -3.00 -10.16
CA VAL A 85 -10.79 -1.86 -11.08
C VAL A 85 -11.50 -0.68 -10.42
N TYR A 86 -12.64 -0.93 -9.77
CA TYR A 86 -13.41 0.11 -9.09
C TYR A 86 -12.64 0.71 -7.91
N ILE A 87 -12.01 -0.14 -7.09
CA ILE A 87 -11.20 0.31 -5.95
C ILE A 87 -9.99 1.12 -6.42
N ASN A 88 -9.29 0.69 -7.46
CA ASN A 88 -8.10 1.40 -7.93
C ASN A 88 -8.42 2.69 -8.69
N LEU A 89 -9.60 2.82 -9.31
CA LEU A 89 -10.07 4.11 -9.83
C LEU A 89 -10.32 5.14 -8.72
N ILE A 90 -10.75 4.69 -7.54
CA ILE A 90 -10.84 5.55 -6.34
C ILE A 90 -9.43 5.98 -5.91
N SER A 91 -8.49 5.04 -5.81
CA SER A 91 -7.08 5.35 -5.48
C SER A 91 -6.45 6.35 -6.46
N VAL A 92 -6.72 6.22 -7.76
CA VAL A 92 -6.32 7.18 -8.79
C VAL A 92 -6.90 8.56 -8.51
N ALA A 93 -8.20 8.65 -8.22
CA ALA A 93 -8.86 9.92 -7.92
C ALA A 93 -8.31 10.58 -6.65
N ILE A 94 -8.04 9.79 -5.60
CA ILE A 94 -7.41 10.26 -4.35
C ILE A 94 -6.04 10.85 -4.62
N ARG A 95 -5.18 10.18 -5.42
CA ARG A 95 -3.83 10.67 -5.73
C ARG A 95 -3.83 11.95 -6.57
N LYS A 96 -4.89 12.20 -7.34
CA LYS A 96 -5.09 13.48 -8.06
C LYS A 96 -5.66 14.59 -7.18
N ASN A 97 -6.01 14.29 -5.93
CA ASN A 97 -6.70 15.20 -5.01
C ASN A 97 -7.95 15.86 -5.62
N ASP A 98 -8.69 15.12 -6.46
CA ASP A 98 -9.88 15.60 -7.16
C ASP A 98 -11.14 15.05 -6.47
N THR A 99 -11.69 15.83 -5.54
CA THR A 99 -12.86 15.46 -4.73
C THR A 99 -14.07 15.04 -5.59
N ALA A 100 -14.30 15.70 -6.73
CA ALA A 100 -15.40 15.36 -7.63
C ALA A 100 -15.17 13.99 -8.27
N SER A 101 -13.95 13.70 -8.74
CA SER A 101 -13.57 12.38 -9.25
C SER A 101 -13.63 11.29 -8.18
N ILE A 102 -13.28 11.59 -6.92
CA ILE A 102 -13.38 10.62 -5.81
C ILE A 102 -14.86 10.27 -5.59
N ARG A 103 -15.75 11.28 -5.49
CA ARG A 103 -17.20 11.06 -5.30
C ARG A 103 -17.78 10.19 -6.41
N LYS A 104 -17.45 10.53 -7.67
CA LYS A 104 -17.90 9.78 -8.84
C LYS A 104 -17.41 8.33 -8.81
N SER A 105 -16.14 8.11 -8.47
CA SER A 105 -15.54 6.77 -8.43
C SER A 105 -16.13 5.92 -7.31
N VAL A 106 -16.37 6.49 -6.13
CA VAL A 106 -17.06 5.80 -5.02
C VAL A 106 -18.50 5.45 -5.40
N SER A 107 -19.26 6.38 -5.99
CA SER A 107 -20.63 6.11 -6.44
C SER A 107 -20.68 4.97 -7.47
N ASN A 108 -19.75 4.97 -8.42
CA ASN A 108 -19.60 3.90 -9.40
C ASN A 108 -19.29 2.55 -8.74
N ALA A 109 -18.39 2.51 -7.75
CA ALA A 109 -18.07 1.31 -7.00
C ALA A 109 -19.28 0.78 -6.22
N LYS A 110 -19.99 1.66 -5.51
CA LYS A 110 -21.22 1.29 -4.77
C LYS A 110 -22.27 0.66 -5.68
N ARG A 111 -22.51 1.24 -6.86
CA ARG A 111 -23.43 0.66 -7.86
C ARG A 111 -22.98 -0.71 -8.33
N TYR A 112 -21.68 -0.89 -8.59
CA TYR A 112 -21.14 -2.18 -9.00
C TYR A 112 -21.35 -3.26 -7.92
N PHE A 113 -21.00 -2.98 -6.67
CA PHE A 113 -21.15 -3.95 -5.57
C PHE A 113 -22.60 -4.25 -5.23
N ALA A 114 -23.51 -3.26 -5.37
CA ALA A 114 -24.94 -3.49 -5.23
C ALA A 114 -25.48 -4.45 -6.30
N ALA A 115 -25.02 -4.31 -7.55
CA ALA A 115 -25.38 -5.21 -8.64
C ALA A 115 -24.65 -6.58 -8.59
N ASN A 116 -23.56 -6.69 -7.83
CA ASN A 116 -22.73 -7.89 -7.75
C ASN A 116 -22.43 -8.25 -6.28
N PRO A 117 -23.45 -8.66 -5.50
CA PRO A 117 -23.32 -8.87 -4.05
C PRO A 117 -22.28 -9.94 -3.70
N ASN A 118 -22.06 -10.94 -4.57
CA ASN A 118 -21.04 -11.98 -4.37
C ASN A 118 -19.60 -11.43 -4.34
N TYR A 119 -19.36 -10.24 -4.88
CA TYR A 119 -18.07 -9.57 -4.84
C TYR A 119 -17.97 -8.51 -3.74
N ASN A 120 -19.08 -8.22 -3.04
CA ASN A 120 -19.10 -7.33 -1.88
C ASN A 120 -18.59 -8.07 -0.62
N LYS A 121 -17.30 -8.39 -0.62
CA LYS A 121 -16.60 -8.82 0.59
C LYS A 121 -16.58 -7.60 1.52
N GLY A 122 -17.07 -7.71 2.76
CA GLY A 122 -17.33 -6.57 3.66
C GLY A 122 -16.23 -5.49 3.73
N SER A 123 -14.96 -5.87 3.52
CA SER A 123 -13.82 -4.96 3.40
C SER A 123 -13.96 -3.87 2.32
N TYR A 124 -14.68 -4.10 1.21
CA TYR A 124 -14.90 -3.06 0.21
C TYR A 124 -15.89 -2.01 0.68
N SER A 125 -16.99 -2.41 1.35
CA SER A 125 -17.93 -1.46 1.94
C SER A 125 -17.24 -0.55 2.96
N ASP A 126 -16.43 -1.15 3.84
CA ASP A 126 -15.66 -0.42 4.86
C ASP A 126 -14.66 0.55 4.23
N TYR A 127 -13.97 0.13 3.17
CA TYR A 127 -13.07 1.00 2.41
C TYR A 127 -13.81 2.17 1.74
N LEU A 128 -14.95 1.93 1.10
CA LEU A 128 -15.72 2.99 0.44
C LEU A 128 -16.22 4.02 1.45
N ASN A 129 -16.69 3.55 2.62
CA ASN A 129 -17.13 4.42 3.70
C ASN A 129 -15.96 5.22 4.30
N LEU A 130 -14.80 4.58 4.48
CA LEU A 130 -13.57 5.24 4.89
C LEU A 130 -13.20 6.38 3.93
N VAL A 131 -13.19 6.12 2.62
CA VAL A 131 -12.81 7.13 1.62
C VAL A 131 -13.77 8.32 1.64
N LEU A 132 -15.08 8.07 1.68
CA LEU A 132 -16.07 9.15 1.75
C LEU A 132 -15.80 10.03 2.98
N LYS A 133 -15.64 9.41 4.15
CA LYS A 133 -15.47 10.14 5.40
C LYS A 133 -14.15 10.90 5.45
N THR A 134 -13.04 10.30 5.01
CA THR A 134 -11.68 10.86 5.20
C THR A 134 -11.14 11.71 4.05
N LYS A 135 -11.68 11.56 2.83
CA LYS A 135 -11.16 12.25 1.63
C LYS A 135 -12.15 13.19 0.97
N ILE A 136 -13.44 13.08 1.31
CA ILE A 136 -14.50 13.90 0.71
C ILE A 136 -15.17 14.81 1.74
N PHE A 137 -15.32 14.37 2.98
CA PHE A 137 -15.85 15.19 4.07
C PHE A 137 -14.70 15.73 4.92
N ASP A 138 -14.71 17.06 5.10
CA ASP A 138 -13.63 17.85 5.68
C ASP A 138 -13.55 17.72 7.23
N SER A 139 -12.30 17.69 7.71
CA SER A 139 -11.64 17.84 9.03
C SER A 139 -12.37 17.71 10.39
N SER A 140 -13.70 17.63 10.45
CA SER A 140 -14.48 17.55 11.68
C SER A 140 -14.88 16.12 12.09
N ILE A 141 -14.22 15.12 11.51
CA ILE A 141 -14.62 13.73 11.72
C ILE A 141 -14.33 13.33 13.17
N LYS A 142 -15.40 13.03 13.91
CA LYS A 142 -15.29 12.64 15.31
C LYS A 142 -15.05 11.14 15.36
N GLU A 143 -14.27 10.69 16.34
CA GLU A 143 -13.93 9.27 16.54
C GLU A 143 -15.18 8.35 16.59
N LYS A 144 -16.30 8.89 17.08
CA LYS A 144 -17.63 8.24 17.10
C LYS A 144 -18.15 7.85 15.71
N ASP A 145 -17.78 8.58 14.66
CA ASP A 145 -18.26 8.35 13.30
C ASP A 145 -17.65 7.08 12.68
N PHE A 146 -16.69 6.45 13.37
CA PHE A 146 -16.01 5.24 12.94
C PHE A 146 -16.06 4.13 13.99
N SER A 147 -17.03 4.14 14.91
CA SER A 147 -17.17 3.11 15.95
C SER A 147 -17.19 1.68 15.37
N SER A 148 -17.77 1.49 14.18
CA SER A 148 -17.79 0.22 13.45
C SER A 148 -16.47 -0.13 12.74
N LEU A 149 -15.59 0.84 12.52
CA LEU A 149 -14.27 0.68 11.88
C LEU A 149 -13.11 0.84 12.90
N SER A 150 -13.43 0.78 14.19
CA SER A 150 -12.55 1.17 15.30
C SER A 150 -11.43 0.17 15.61
N LYS A 151 -11.29 -0.92 14.85
CA LYS A 151 -10.25 -1.94 15.06
C LYS A 151 -9.48 -2.23 13.76
N GLY A 152 -8.21 -2.61 13.92
CA GLY A 152 -7.35 -3.05 12.81
C GLY A 152 -7.00 -1.97 11.78
N PHE A 153 -6.87 -2.38 10.52
CA PHE A 153 -6.39 -1.56 9.38
C PHE A 153 -7.13 -0.22 9.21
N TYR A 154 -8.47 -0.22 9.23
CA TYR A 154 -9.24 1.00 8.95
C TYR A 154 -9.06 2.08 10.01
N ASN A 155 -8.97 1.71 11.30
CA ASN A 155 -8.71 2.65 12.39
C ASN A 155 -7.41 3.43 12.15
N PHE A 156 -6.34 2.73 11.78
CA PHE A 156 -5.09 3.42 11.47
C PHE A 156 -5.19 4.29 10.23
N GLU A 157 -5.81 3.83 9.14
CA GLU A 157 -5.89 4.67 7.92
C GLU A 157 -6.61 5.99 8.21
N ILE A 158 -7.61 5.98 9.10
CA ILE A 158 -8.28 7.19 9.61
C ILE A 158 -7.27 8.06 10.39
N ARG A 159 -6.48 7.46 11.27
CA ARG A 159 -5.54 8.16 12.15
C ARG A 159 -4.17 8.43 11.54
N LYS A 160 -3.90 7.99 10.31
CA LYS A 160 -2.57 8.06 9.67
C LYS A 160 -2.01 9.47 9.67
N VAL A 161 -2.83 10.46 9.28
CA VAL A 161 -2.44 11.88 9.26
C VAL A 161 -2.12 12.37 10.68
N GLN A 162 -2.90 11.95 11.68
CA GLN A 162 -2.64 12.29 13.09
C GLN A 162 -1.32 11.67 13.58
N PHE A 163 -1.03 10.42 13.22
CA PHE A 163 0.24 9.78 13.55
C PHE A 163 1.41 10.51 12.92
N GLU A 164 1.32 10.80 11.62
CA GLU A 164 2.34 11.54 10.88
C GLU A 164 2.62 12.91 11.53
N GLU A 165 1.57 13.67 11.87
CA GLU A 165 1.68 14.95 12.57
C GLU A 165 2.34 14.82 13.95
N LEU A 166 1.93 13.83 14.74
CA LEU A 166 2.52 13.57 16.05
C LEU A 166 4.00 13.20 15.94
N ILE A 167 4.38 12.40 14.93
CA ILE A 167 5.77 11.98 14.69
C ILE A 167 6.62 13.17 14.25
N LYS A 168 6.13 13.99 13.31
CA LYS A 168 6.81 15.23 12.88
C LYS A 168 7.02 16.20 14.05
N LYS A 169 6.06 16.28 14.97
CA LYS A 169 6.13 17.07 16.21
C LYS A 169 6.89 16.37 17.34
N LYS A 170 7.54 15.23 17.09
CA LYS A 170 8.28 14.41 18.06
C LYS A 170 7.46 13.96 19.29
N LYS A 171 6.13 13.93 19.19
CA LYS A 171 5.20 13.48 20.24
C LYS A 171 5.04 11.95 20.24
N TYR A 172 6.14 11.20 20.31
CA TYR A 172 6.16 9.75 20.09
C TYR A 172 5.33 8.96 21.11
N ARG A 173 5.36 9.33 22.40
CA ARG A 173 4.56 8.67 23.44
C ARG A 173 3.05 8.81 23.18
N MET A 174 2.62 9.99 22.70
CA MET A 174 1.22 10.21 22.33
C MET A 174 0.83 9.43 21.06
N ALA A 175 1.72 9.35 20.07
CA ALA A 175 1.50 8.54 18.87
C ALA A 175 1.39 7.05 19.24
N LEU A 176 2.28 6.55 20.10
CA LEU A 176 2.26 5.15 20.55
C LEU A 176 0.99 4.81 21.31
N ALA A 177 0.53 5.68 22.21
CA ALA A 177 -0.69 5.46 23.00
C ALA A 177 -1.98 5.41 22.16
N LYS A 178 -1.94 5.88 20.91
CA LYS A 178 -3.06 5.85 19.97
C LYS A 178 -3.09 4.58 19.10
N LEU A 179 -2.07 3.74 19.15
CA LEU A 179 -2.04 2.47 18.42
C LEU A 179 -2.61 1.35 19.30
N ASP A 180 -3.53 0.57 18.74
CA ASP A 180 -4.01 -0.67 19.36
C ASP A 180 -3.00 -1.80 19.11
N PRO A 181 -2.27 -2.28 20.13
CA PRO A 181 -1.25 -3.31 19.95
C PRO A 181 -1.79 -4.60 19.32
N ASN A 182 -3.05 -4.94 19.59
CA ASN A 182 -3.67 -6.17 19.10
C ASN A 182 -4.09 -6.06 17.63
N GLY A 183 -4.28 -4.83 17.12
CA GLY A 183 -4.63 -4.57 15.74
C GLY A 183 -3.44 -4.35 14.80
N VAL A 184 -2.21 -4.29 15.33
CA VAL A 184 -1.01 -3.96 14.53
C VAL A 184 -0.63 -5.10 13.58
N SER A 185 -0.66 -6.35 14.05
CA SER A 185 -0.29 -7.53 13.24
C SER A 185 -1.23 -7.73 12.05
N ASP A 186 -2.52 -7.51 12.26
CA ASP A 186 -3.55 -7.75 11.24
C ASP A 186 -3.53 -6.69 10.12
N ALA A 187 -2.95 -5.52 10.40
CA ALA A 187 -2.87 -4.41 9.45
C ALA A 187 -1.61 -4.45 8.55
N GLY A 188 -0.70 -5.39 8.82
CA GLY A 188 0.45 -5.71 7.98
C GLY A 188 1.74 -4.97 8.32
N VAL A 189 2.82 -5.35 7.62
CA VAL A 189 4.21 -4.98 7.97
C VAL A 189 4.47 -3.48 8.08
N GLN A 190 3.76 -2.65 7.30
CA GLN A 190 3.91 -1.19 7.37
C GLN A 190 3.58 -0.66 8.79
N TYR A 191 2.63 -1.29 9.44
CA TYR A 191 2.10 -0.89 10.74
C TYR A 191 2.95 -1.45 11.87
N GLU A 192 3.39 -2.72 11.73
CA GLU A 192 4.39 -3.32 12.61
C GLU A 192 5.62 -2.41 12.72
N ILE A 193 6.11 -1.90 11.59
CA ILE A 193 7.26 -0.98 11.54
C ILE A 193 6.99 0.34 12.23
N LEU A 194 5.81 0.95 12.03
CA LEU A 194 5.48 2.19 12.72
C LEU A 194 5.41 1.96 14.24
N TYR A 195 4.74 0.90 14.67
CA TYR A 195 4.57 0.56 16.07
C TYR A 195 5.92 0.27 16.74
N ASP A 196 6.75 -0.56 16.12
CA ASP A 196 8.09 -0.90 16.60
C ASP A 196 9.00 0.33 16.65
N LEU A 197 8.99 1.19 15.62
CA LEU A 197 9.75 2.45 15.62
C LEU A 197 9.33 3.34 16.80
N LEU A 198 8.03 3.53 17.03
CA LEU A 198 7.51 4.32 18.14
C LEU A 198 7.87 3.70 19.49
N ARG A 199 7.77 2.37 19.63
CA ARG A 199 8.20 1.66 20.85
C ARG A 199 9.67 1.84 21.12
N VAL A 200 10.53 1.68 20.11
CA VAL A 200 11.97 1.92 20.26
C VAL A 200 12.25 3.38 20.61
N LEU A 201 11.56 4.35 20.01
CA LEU A 201 11.73 5.77 20.34
C LEU A 201 11.35 6.10 21.78
N VAL A 202 10.29 5.48 22.32
CA VAL A 202 9.75 5.76 23.66
C VAL A 202 10.43 4.93 24.76
N LEU A 203 10.65 3.64 24.50
CA LEU A 203 11.16 2.66 25.47
C LEU A 203 12.66 2.39 25.31
N LYS A 204 13.29 2.84 24.22
CA LYS A 204 14.72 2.69 23.97
C LYS A 204 15.14 1.22 24.13
N LYS A 205 16.18 0.95 24.94
CA LYS A 205 16.70 -0.40 25.21
C LYS A 205 15.90 -1.23 26.20
N SER A 206 14.81 -0.69 26.77
CA SER A 206 13.92 -1.49 27.63
C SER A 206 13.15 -2.56 26.84
N ILE A 207 13.18 -2.49 25.50
CA ILE A 207 12.72 -3.57 24.63
C ILE A 207 13.90 -4.32 24.02
N LYS A 208 13.75 -5.64 23.87
CA LYS A 208 14.72 -6.51 23.21
C LYS A 208 14.39 -6.61 21.73
N SER A 209 15.40 -6.83 20.88
CA SER A 209 15.18 -6.96 19.42
C SER A 209 14.25 -8.14 19.06
N SER A 210 14.18 -9.18 19.90
CA SER A 210 13.24 -10.30 19.74
C SER A 210 11.78 -9.93 20.02
N GLN A 211 11.52 -8.78 20.63
CA GLN A 211 10.18 -8.27 20.94
C GLN A 211 9.65 -7.28 19.90
N LEU A 212 10.41 -7.05 18.82
CA LEU A 212 9.94 -6.30 17.66
C LEU A 212 8.99 -7.19 16.86
N LEU A 213 7.83 -6.66 16.50
CA LEU A 213 6.85 -7.35 15.65
C LEU A 213 7.42 -7.66 14.26
N CYS A 214 8.29 -6.79 13.74
CA CYS A 214 8.93 -6.99 12.43
C CYS A 214 10.03 -8.07 12.43
N ALA A 215 10.52 -8.51 13.61
CA ALA A 215 11.69 -9.38 13.73
C ALA A 215 11.54 -10.75 13.02
N PRO A 216 10.41 -11.47 13.12
CA PRO A 216 10.26 -12.77 12.44
C PRO A 216 10.39 -12.65 10.92
N ARG A 217 9.82 -11.58 10.35
CA ARG A 217 9.88 -11.32 8.91
C ARG A 217 11.27 -10.91 8.47
N TYR A 218 11.92 -10.02 9.21
CA TYR A 218 13.29 -9.58 8.94
C TYR A 218 14.28 -10.74 8.99
N LYS A 219 14.13 -11.67 9.95
CA LYS A 219 14.94 -12.90 10.01
C LYS A 219 14.77 -13.77 8.77
N LYS A 220 13.55 -13.83 8.21
CA LYS A 220 13.25 -14.64 7.01
C LYS A 220 13.74 -13.97 5.73
N PHE A 221 13.73 -12.63 5.67
CA PHE A 221 14.08 -11.85 4.49
C PHE A 221 15.05 -10.70 4.83
N PRO A 222 16.29 -11.02 5.26
CA PRO A 222 17.24 -10.01 5.73
C PRO A 222 17.73 -9.05 4.63
N ASP A 223 17.71 -9.50 3.37
CA ASP A 223 18.22 -8.75 2.20
C ASP A 223 17.10 -8.04 1.42
N ASP A 224 15.87 -8.03 1.93
CA ASP A 224 14.75 -7.32 1.29
C ASP A 224 14.97 -5.80 1.33
N TYR A 225 15.00 -5.19 0.14
CA TYR A 225 15.28 -3.77 -0.05
C TYR A 225 14.06 -2.85 0.17
N SER A 226 12.96 -3.34 0.74
CA SER A 226 11.82 -2.52 1.15
C SER A 226 12.17 -1.61 2.33
N TYR A 227 11.58 -0.42 2.38
CA TYR A 227 11.79 0.50 3.52
C TYR A 227 11.38 -0.15 4.85
N THR A 228 10.39 -1.04 4.84
CA THR A 228 9.96 -1.76 6.03
C THR A 228 11.06 -2.66 6.59
N MET A 229 11.75 -3.42 5.74
CA MET A 229 12.83 -4.31 6.21
C MET A 229 14.10 -3.53 6.55
N MET A 230 14.43 -2.49 5.78
CA MET A 230 15.54 -1.59 6.11
C MET A 230 15.35 -0.89 7.46
N ILE A 231 14.15 -0.37 7.75
CA ILE A 231 13.86 0.21 9.08
C ILE A 231 13.93 -0.87 10.16
N CYS A 232 13.35 -2.06 9.95
CA CYS A 232 13.45 -3.14 10.94
C CYS A 232 14.92 -3.47 11.28
N GLY A 233 15.77 -3.60 10.26
CA GLY A 233 17.20 -3.82 10.43
C GLY A 233 17.88 -2.69 11.22
N SER A 234 17.54 -1.43 10.94
CA SER A 234 18.04 -0.28 11.73
C SER A 234 17.59 -0.31 13.19
N LEU A 235 16.36 -0.74 13.49
CA LEU A 235 15.89 -0.90 14.86
C LEU A 235 16.64 -2.02 15.60
N HIS A 236 16.88 -3.15 14.91
CA HIS A 236 17.73 -4.23 15.43
C HIS A 236 19.14 -3.74 15.74
N GLU A 237 19.74 -2.96 14.83
CA GLU A 237 21.06 -2.36 15.01
C GLU A 237 21.10 -1.45 16.25
N TYR A 238 20.14 -0.54 16.38
CA TYR A 238 20.03 0.37 17.53
C TYR A 238 19.90 -0.39 18.85
N LEU A 239 19.04 -1.41 18.93
CA LEU A 239 18.85 -2.16 20.16
C LEU A 239 20.11 -2.95 20.56
N LYS A 240 20.95 -3.35 19.60
CA LYS A 240 22.22 -4.03 19.85
C LYS A 240 23.38 -3.07 20.18
N HIS A 241 23.48 -1.97 19.44
CA HIS A 241 24.67 -1.10 19.42
C HIS A 241 24.42 0.31 19.98
N SER A 242 23.19 0.63 20.39
CA SER A 242 22.73 1.95 20.84
C SER A 242 22.75 3.04 19.77
N LYS A 243 23.04 2.71 18.51
CA LYS A 243 23.09 3.65 17.39
C LYS A 243 22.67 2.96 16.10
N VAL A 244 22.11 3.73 15.18
CA VAL A 244 21.87 3.30 13.79
C VAL A 244 23.08 3.71 12.94
N SER A 245 23.56 2.83 12.06
CA SER A 245 24.70 3.14 11.20
C SER A 245 24.37 4.21 10.17
N ASN A 246 25.35 5.06 9.87
CA ASN A 246 25.27 6.02 8.78
C ASN A 246 24.96 5.33 7.44
N LYS A 247 25.49 4.11 7.23
CA LYS A 247 25.21 3.31 6.03
C LYS A 247 23.71 3.01 5.89
N SER A 248 23.05 2.53 6.94
CA SER A 248 21.61 2.26 6.91
C SER A 248 20.79 3.53 6.69
N ILE A 249 21.16 4.64 7.35
CA ILE A 249 20.52 5.94 7.14
C ILE A 249 20.62 6.39 5.68
N SER A 250 21.82 6.36 5.09
CA SER A 250 22.03 6.77 3.69
C SER A 250 21.30 5.89 2.69
N GLN A 251 21.18 4.58 2.95
CA GLN A 251 20.38 3.67 2.12
C GLN A 251 18.89 4.04 2.16
N LEU A 252 18.36 4.34 3.35
CA LEU A 252 16.98 4.80 3.51
C LEU A 252 16.73 6.17 2.86
N GLU A 253 17.67 7.11 2.95
CA GLU A 253 17.60 8.41 2.24
C GLU A 253 17.49 8.21 0.73
N LYS A 254 18.35 7.36 0.16
CA LYS A 254 18.31 7.02 -1.28
C LYS A 254 17.00 6.34 -1.68
N TYR A 255 16.45 5.50 -0.81
CA TYR A 255 15.16 4.87 -1.06
C TYR A 255 14.03 5.90 -1.05
N PHE A 256 13.92 6.71 0.01
CA PHE A 256 12.82 7.67 0.19
C PHE A 256 12.83 8.82 -0.82
N SER A 257 14.02 9.26 -1.26
CA SER A 257 14.16 10.25 -2.33
C SER A 257 13.67 9.77 -3.68
N LYS A 258 13.79 8.47 -3.96
CA LYS A 258 13.33 7.86 -5.22
C LYS A 258 11.91 7.31 -5.14
N ARG A 259 11.46 6.90 -3.96
CA ARG A 259 10.22 6.14 -3.73
C ARG A 259 9.59 6.55 -2.40
N TYR A 260 8.27 6.72 -2.34
CA TYR A 260 7.55 6.97 -1.08
C TYR A 260 8.03 8.20 -0.29
N SER A 261 8.28 9.33 -0.96
CA SER A 261 8.70 10.58 -0.30
C SER A 261 7.71 11.05 0.79
N ASP A 262 6.43 10.68 0.66
CA ASP A 262 5.36 10.89 1.64
C ASP A 262 5.61 10.17 2.98
N LYS A 263 6.47 9.15 3.00
CA LYS A 263 6.82 8.38 4.21
C LYS A 263 8.16 8.76 4.84
N SER A 264 8.82 9.81 4.33
CA SER A 264 10.10 10.31 4.85
C SER A 264 10.07 10.67 6.34
N TYR A 265 8.89 10.97 6.90
CA TYR A 265 8.72 11.21 8.34
C TYR A 265 9.18 10.03 9.23
N LEU A 266 9.12 8.79 8.73
CA LEU A 266 9.64 7.61 9.43
C LEU A 266 11.16 7.65 9.55
N LEU A 267 11.85 8.03 8.47
CA LEU A 267 13.30 8.22 8.47
C LEU A 267 13.72 9.37 9.39
N LEU A 268 12.99 10.48 9.36
CA LEU A 268 13.25 11.60 10.28
C LEU A 268 13.17 11.16 11.74
N ALA A 269 12.16 10.36 12.09
CA ALA A 269 12.03 9.81 13.44
C ALA A 269 13.13 8.78 13.75
N LEU A 270 13.50 7.92 12.80
CA LEU A 270 14.59 6.96 12.99
C LEU A 270 15.94 7.64 13.28
N LYS A 271 16.23 8.77 12.63
CA LYS A 271 17.47 9.56 12.85
C LYS A 271 17.60 10.12 14.28
N GLU A 272 16.52 10.14 15.06
CA GLU A 272 16.54 10.53 16.48
C GLU A 272 17.07 9.40 17.39
N LEU A 273 17.25 8.19 16.86
CA LEU A 273 17.93 7.08 17.52
C LEU A 273 19.45 7.22 17.34
N LYS A 274 20.03 8.22 18.00
CA LYS A 274 21.47 8.44 18.11
C LYS A 274 22.07 7.65 19.26
#